data_AF-A0A163CIK2-F1
#
_entry.id   AF-A0A163CIK2-F1
#
_cell.length_a   1.000
_cell.length_b   1.000
_cell.length_c   1.000
_cell.angle_alpha   90.00
_cell.angle_beta   90.00
_cell.angle_gamma   90.00
#
_symmetry.space_group_name_H-M   'P 1'
#
loop_
_entity.id
_entity.type
_entity.pdbx_description
1 polymer ?
#
loop_
_entity_poly.entity_id
_entity_poly.type
_entity_poly.pdbx_seq_one_letter_code
_entity_poly.pdbx_strand_id
1 'polypeptide(L)'
;MHVFYAHGGGLGHLTRISKLIKILEIPVNDVLIITPSTFTKYFKSYTFVKILWNETVAEWSNTIKNTIESYTITTFYVDTFPFGIKGELSSVYTAFPKLEYVYVSRVLKWQNYLDAIPVKTAIKFSKTIILEIMYDEHMIWIKNNSKKIKQIMLQNKQVSSISFHDKPYILIVHSGGKEDVLKICNRASNDYHNKPEIVMVVFTQVDINIKDSRILLHKDIYPVSQYFEHAEKIYTAAGFNSIQELQSYNDKHVVIPLNKLYDDQFFRYENRLKNDRLQ
;
A
#
# COMPACT_ATOMS: atom_id res chain seq x y z
N MET A 1 14.37 -17.16 9.44
CA MET A 1 13.93 -15.74 9.48
C MET A 1 13.22 -15.38 8.19
N HIS A 2 12.21 -14.52 8.25
CA HIS A 2 11.41 -14.06 7.10
C HIS A 2 11.83 -12.64 6.72
N VAL A 3 12.10 -12.42 5.43
CA VAL A 3 12.34 -11.08 4.90
C VAL A 3 11.17 -10.61 4.05
N PHE A 4 10.75 -9.36 4.23
CA PHE A 4 9.76 -8.69 3.41
C PHE A 4 10.40 -7.57 2.62
N TYR A 5 10.35 -7.69 1.29
CA TYR A 5 10.79 -6.66 0.38
C TYR A 5 9.63 -5.74 0.02
N ALA A 6 9.63 -4.54 0.61
CA ALA A 6 8.56 -3.55 0.50
C ALA A 6 9.09 -2.26 -0.14
N HIS A 7 9.27 -2.29 -1.46
CA HIS A 7 9.84 -1.18 -2.22
C HIS A 7 8.78 -0.13 -2.60
N GLY A 8 8.39 0.70 -1.63
CA GLY A 8 7.53 1.86 -1.85
C GLY A 8 7.78 2.97 -0.84
N GLY A 9 7.58 4.22 -1.25
CA GLY A 9 8.03 5.39 -0.46
C GLY A 9 7.04 5.75 0.65
N GLY A 10 5.76 5.63 0.36
CA GLY A 10 4.68 5.97 1.30
C GLY A 10 4.42 4.90 2.36
N LEU A 11 3.57 5.26 3.34
CA LEU A 11 3.08 4.35 4.39
C LEU A 11 2.32 3.13 3.86
N GLY A 12 1.83 3.18 2.62
CA GLY A 12 0.95 2.17 2.04
C GLY A 12 1.51 0.75 2.12
N HIS A 13 2.79 0.59 1.75
CA HIS A 13 3.47 -0.71 1.71
C HIS A 13 3.72 -1.26 3.12
N LEU A 14 4.23 -0.43 4.04
CA LEU A 14 4.52 -0.87 5.42
C LEU A 14 3.24 -1.23 6.20
N THR A 15 2.17 -0.45 6.06
CA THR A 15 0.88 -0.78 6.70
C THR A 15 0.36 -2.13 6.20
N ARG A 16 0.41 -2.38 4.89
CA ARG A 16 -0.03 -3.65 4.30
C ARG A 16 0.81 -4.83 4.77
N ILE A 17 2.14 -4.70 4.73
CA ILE A 17 3.05 -5.75 5.19
C ILE A 17 2.86 -6.04 6.68
N SER A 18 2.71 -5.01 7.52
CA SER A 18 2.45 -5.18 8.95
C SER A 18 1.14 -5.94 9.22
N LYS A 19 0.07 -5.66 8.45
CA LYS A 19 -1.19 -6.44 8.54
C LYS A 19 -0.98 -7.88 8.09
N LEU A 20 -0.25 -8.09 6.99
CA LEU A 20 0.01 -9.42 6.44
C LEU A 20 0.82 -10.28 7.41
N ILE A 21 1.89 -9.75 8.01
CA ILE A 21 2.73 -10.44 9.01
C ILE A 21 1.86 -10.99 10.14
N LYS A 22 0.93 -10.17 10.66
CA LYS A 22 0.02 -10.56 11.74
C LYS A 22 -0.92 -11.69 11.33
N ILE A 23 -1.49 -11.62 10.13
CA ILE A 23 -2.39 -12.66 9.60
C ILE A 23 -1.65 -13.98 9.33
N LEU A 24 -0.38 -13.90 8.95
CA LEU A 24 0.48 -15.06 8.78
C LEU A 24 1.05 -15.58 10.11
N GLU A 25 0.75 -14.90 11.22
CA GLU A 25 1.19 -15.24 12.58
C GLU A 25 2.72 -15.40 12.68
N ILE A 26 3.46 -14.63 11.88
CA ILE A 26 4.93 -14.68 11.90
C ILE A 26 5.42 -13.92 13.15
N PRO A 27 6.23 -14.55 14.01
CA PRO A 27 6.79 -13.87 15.18
C PRO A 27 7.58 -12.64 14.76
N VAL A 28 7.35 -11.52 15.44
CA VAL A 28 7.96 -10.23 15.11
C VAL A 28 9.50 -10.30 15.09
N ASN A 29 10.11 -11.08 16.00
CA ASN A 29 11.56 -11.25 16.08
C ASN A 29 12.15 -12.04 14.89
N ASP A 30 11.30 -12.74 14.13
CA ASP A 30 11.68 -13.46 12.92
C ASP A 30 11.44 -12.64 11.65
N VAL A 31 11.11 -11.34 11.77
CA VAL A 31 10.80 -10.47 10.63
C VAL A 31 11.87 -9.42 10.41
N LEU A 32 12.36 -9.36 9.17
CA LEU A 32 13.17 -8.27 8.63
C LEU A 32 12.44 -7.62 7.45
N ILE A 33 12.43 -6.29 7.37
CA ILE A 33 11.80 -5.55 6.27
C ILE A 33 12.84 -4.72 5.52
N ILE A 34 13.00 -4.98 4.21
CA ILE A 34 13.82 -4.18 3.30
C ILE A 34 12.93 -3.12 2.67
N THR A 35 13.24 -1.84 2.86
CA THR A 35 12.37 -0.75 2.37
C THR A 35 13.11 0.59 2.21
N PRO A 36 12.72 1.41 1.21
CA PRO A 36 13.15 2.80 1.12
C PRO A 36 12.24 3.78 1.86
N SER A 37 11.19 3.28 2.53
CA SER A 37 10.24 4.16 3.22
C SER A 37 10.87 4.86 4.42
N THR A 38 10.63 6.16 4.57
CA THR A 38 11.04 6.96 5.74
C THR A 38 10.13 6.75 6.96
N PHE A 39 9.00 6.06 6.79
CA PHE A 39 7.96 5.93 7.81
C PHE A 39 8.13 4.72 8.75
N THR A 40 9.34 4.17 8.85
CA THR A 40 9.61 3.00 9.72
C THR A 40 9.43 3.30 11.21
N LYS A 41 9.46 4.57 11.61
CA LYS A 41 9.22 5.01 13.00
C LYS A 41 7.87 4.57 13.58
N TYR A 42 6.87 4.30 12.75
CA TYR A 42 5.55 3.82 13.20
C TYR A 42 5.51 2.30 13.43
N PHE A 43 6.56 1.58 13.04
CA PHE A 43 6.62 0.12 13.02
C PHE A 43 7.82 -0.38 13.82
N LYS A 44 8.06 0.22 15.00
CA LYS A 44 9.26 0.00 15.84
C LYS A 44 9.51 -1.45 16.25
N SER A 45 8.50 -2.30 16.14
CA SER A 45 8.60 -3.71 16.49
C SER A 45 9.44 -4.50 15.49
N TYR A 46 9.60 -4.03 14.25
CA TYR A 46 10.34 -4.76 13.21
C TYR A 46 11.78 -4.26 13.04
N THR A 47 12.65 -5.17 12.60
CA THR A 47 13.99 -4.82 12.11
C THR A 47 13.92 -4.36 10.66
N PHE A 48 14.63 -3.29 10.33
CA PHE A 48 14.64 -2.71 8.99
C PHE A 48 16.03 -2.70 8.37
N VAL A 49 16.09 -3.06 7.09
CA VAL A 49 17.23 -2.75 6.22
C VAL A 49 16.79 -1.65 5.26
N LYS A 50 17.54 -0.54 5.28
CA LYS A 50 17.26 0.63 4.45
C LYS A 50 17.93 0.48 3.09
N ILE A 51 17.18 0.82 2.06
CA ILE A 51 17.68 1.12 0.72
C ILE A 51 17.28 2.57 0.40
N LEU A 52 18.03 3.26 -0.44
CA LEU A 52 17.79 4.68 -0.73
C LEU A 52 17.27 4.86 -2.15
N TRP A 53 16.39 5.85 -2.36
CA TRP A 53 15.79 6.11 -3.67
C TRP A 53 16.79 6.52 -4.76
N ASN A 54 17.92 7.10 -4.36
CA ASN A 54 18.99 7.56 -5.23
C ASN A 54 20.06 6.49 -5.53
N GLU A 55 19.98 5.31 -4.90
CA GLU A 55 20.84 4.18 -5.22
C GLU A 55 20.47 3.57 -6.59
N THR A 56 21.45 2.93 -7.19
CA THR A 56 21.34 2.18 -8.42
C THR A 56 20.66 0.82 -8.19
N VAL A 57 20.16 0.23 -9.27
CA VAL A 57 19.59 -1.13 -9.27
C VAL A 57 20.60 -2.17 -8.75
N ALA A 58 21.89 -1.99 -9.05
CA ALA A 58 22.95 -2.88 -8.58
C ALA A 58 23.17 -2.76 -7.06
N GLU A 59 23.15 -1.54 -6.51
CA GLU A 59 23.27 -1.29 -5.08
C GLU A 59 22.08 -1.86 -4.29
N TRP A 60 20.86 -1.69 -4.79
CA TRP A 60 19.67 -2.35 -4.22
C TRP A 60 19.82 -3.87 -4.22
N SER A 61 20.19 -4.43 -5.37
CA SER A 61 20.41 -5.87 -5.52
C SER A 61 21.45 -6.39 -4.53
N ASN A 62 22.59 -5.70 -4.40
CA ASN A 62 23.65 -6.08 -3.48
C ASN A 62 23.20 -5.99 -2.01
N THR A 63 22.49 -4.93 -1.63
CA THR A 63 21.94 -4.79 -0.28
C THR A 63 21.00 -5.95 0.06
N ILE A 64 20.13 -6.34 -0.88
CA ILE A 64 19.21 -7.47 -0.72
C ILE A 64 19.98 -8.78 -0.57
N LYS A 65 20.98 -9.04 -1.43
CA LYS A 65 21.79 -10.27 -1.36
C LYS A 65 22.57 -10.36 -0.05
N ASN A 66 23.25 -9.31 0.35
CA ASN A 66 23.99 -9.25 1.61
C ASN A 66 23.07 -9.47 2.82
N THR A 67 21.83 -8.96 2.76
CA THR A 67 20.83 -9.20 3.79
C THR A 67 20.45 -10.67 3.88
N ILE A 68 20.22 -11.34 2.74
CA ILE A 68 19.89 -12.78 2.71
C ILE A 68 21.02 -13.60 3.35
N GLU A 69 22.28 -13.30 3.00
CA GLU A 69 23.46 -13.99 3.52
C GLU A 69 23.69 -13.75 5.01
N SER A 70 23.47 -12.51 5.47
CA SER A 70 23.73 -12.12 6.86
C SER A 70 22.69 -12.66 7.84
N TYR A 71 21.48 -12.99 7.38
CA TYR A 71 20.32 -13.24 8.26
C TYR A 71 19.66 -14.61 8.08
N THR A 72 20.37 -15.69 7.71
CA THR A 72 19.80 -17.07 7.61
C THR A 72 18.34 -17.10 7.12
N ILE A 73 18.09 -16.39 6.02
CA ILE A 73 16.73 -16.13 5.56
C ILE A 73 16.17 -17.42 4.98
N THR A 74 14.98 -17.80 5.43
CA THR A 74 14.28 -19.03 5.00
C THR A 74 13.17 -18.72 4.00
N THR A 75 12.54 -17.54 4.11
CA THR A 75 11.44 -17.13 3.24
C THR A 75 11.57 -15.65 2.87
N PHE A 76 11.37 -15.35 1.58
CA PHE A 76 11.45 -14.01 1.01
C PHE A 76 10.09 -13.61 0.42
N TYR A 77 9.45 -12.61 1.03
CA TYR A 77 8.19 -12.05 0.59
C TYR A 77 8.43 -10.84 -0.32
N VAL A 78 7.82 -10.85 -1.50
CA VAL A 78 7.93 -9.77 -2.49
C VAL A 78 6.61 -9.01 -2.55
N ASP A 79 6.61 -7.75 -2.14
CA ASP A 79 5.42 -6.91 -2.15
C ASP A 79 5.20 -6.25 -3.51
N THR A 80 4.08 -6.55 -4.16
CA THR A 80 3.54 -5.88 -5.36
C THR A 80 4.33 -6.08 -6.66
N PHE A 81 5.66 -5.94 -6.65
CA PHE A 81 6.48 -5.93 -7.87
C PHE A 81 7.33 -7.21 -7.97
N PRO A 82 6.91 -8.24 -8.73
CA PRO A 82 7.55 -9.56 -8.69
C PRO A 82 8.99 -9.57 -9.19
N PHE A 83 9.42 -8.60 -10.00
CA PHE A 83 10.82 -8.45 -10.42
C PHE A 83 11.52 -7.29 -9.72
N GLY A 84 10.88 -6.68 -8.73
CA GLY A 84 11.28 -5.37 -8.21
C GLY A 84 10.71 -4.22 -9.03
N ILE A 85 10.85 -2.99 -8.53
CA ILE A 85 10.30 -1.80 -9.20
C ILE A 85 11.10 -1.42 -10.46
N LYS A 86 12.40 -1.75 -10.49
CA LYS A 86 13.31 -1.50 -11.62
C LYS A 86 13.99 -2.77 -12.14
N GLY A 87 13.59 -3.96 -11.67
CA GLY A 87 14.16 -5.24 -12.09
C GLY A 87 15.25 -5.79 -11.15
N GLU A 88 15.49 -5.15 -10.00
CA GLU A 88 16.55 -5.47 -9.05
C GLU A 88 16.47 -6.92 -8.50
N LEU A 89 15.27 -7.50 -8.40
CA LEU A 89 15.12 -8.85 -7.85
C LEU A 89 15.57 -9.95 -8.82
N SER A 90 15.69 -9.65 -10.11
CA SER A 90 16.11 -10.62 -11.13
C SER A 90 17.48 -11.24 -10.82
N SER A 91 18.43 -10.44 -10.30
CA SER A 91 19.75 -10.94 -9.89
C SER A 91 19.72 -11.70 -8.56
N VAL A 92 18.80 -11.34 -7.66
CA VAL A 92 18.60 -11.98 -6.36
C VAL A 92 18.08 -13.41 -6.55
N TYR A 93 17.11 -13.60 -7.46
CA TYR A 93 16.58 -14.93 -7.78
C TYR A 93 17.65 -15.87 -8.35
N THR A 94 18.53 -15.36 -9.20
CA THR A 94 19.64 -16.12 -9.75
C THR A 94 20.67 -16.50 -8.68
N ALA A 95 20.94 -15.60 -7.73
CA ALA A 95 21.89 -15.86 -6.65
C ALA A 95 21.37 -16.87 -5.61
N PHE A 96 20.06 -16.85 -5.32
CA PHE A 96 19.45 -17.71 -4.29
C PHE A 96 18.28 -18.56 -4.82
N PRO A 97 18.51 -19.43 -5.82
CA PRO A 97 17.42 -20.15 -6.50
C PRO A 97 16.68 -21.16 -5.60
N LYS A 98 17.27 -21.53 -4.46
CA LYS A 98 16.69 -22.46 -3.48
C LYS A 98 15.89 -21.76 -2.37
N LEU A 99 15.91 -20.43 -2.31
CA LEU A 99 15.18 -19.67 -1.29
C LEU A 99 13.67 -19.79 -1.53
N GLU A 100 12.89 -19.82 -0.45
CA GLU A 100 11.44 -19.84 -0.57
C GLU A 100 10.91 -18.44 -0.89
N TYR A 101 10.43 -18.24 -2.12
CA TYR A 101 9.85 -16.96 -2.54
C TYR A 101 8.33 -16.97 -2.46
N VAL A 102 7.78 -15.95 -1.78
CA VAL A 102 6.34 -15.69 -1.69
C VAL A 102 6.01 -14.36 -2.35
N TYR A 103 5.16 -14.38 -3.38
CA TYR A 103 4.70 -13.15 -4.01
C TYR A 103 3.43 -12.64 -3.32
N VAL A 104 3.42 -11.37 -2.91
CA VAL A 104 2.25 -10.70 -2.34
C VAL A 104 1.67 -9.80 -3.43
N SER A 105 0.65 -10.29 -4.11
CA SER A 105 0.07 -9.66 -5.29
C SER A 105 -1.13 -8.78 -4.94
N ARG A 106 -1.22 -7.69 -5.68
CA ARG A 106 -2.32 -6.72 -5.64
C ARG A 106 -2.43 -6.08 -7.03
N VAL A 107 -3.50 -5.36 -7.35
CA VAL A 107 -3.66 -4.83 -8.72
C VAL A 107 -2.49 -3.92 -9.07
N LEU A 108 -2.00 -4.16 -10.27
CA LEU A 108 -0.86 -3.52 -10.90
C LEU A 108 -1.26 -3.31 -12.35
N LYS A 109 -0.98 -2.16 -12.93
CA LYS A 109 -1.07 -1.91 -14.38
C LYS A 109 -0.09 -2.84 -15.08
N TRP A 110 -0.53 -4.08 -15.31
CA TRP A 110 0.35 -5.22 -15.48
C TRP A 110 1.26 -5.08 -16.69
N GLN A 111 0.69 -4.72 -17.83
CA GLN A 111 1.46 -4.50 -19.05
C GLN A 111 2.45 -3.34 -18.89
N ASN A 112 1.99 -2.18 -18.39
CA ASN A 112 2.87 -1.03 -18.12
C ASN A 112 4.04 -1.38 -17.19
N TYR A 113 3.79 -2.22 -16.19
CA TYR A 113 4.85 -2.71 -15.32
C TYR A 113 5.82 -3.60 -16.08
N LEU A 114 5.32 -4.61 -16.81
CA LEU A 114 6.18 -5.52 -17.56
C LEU A 114 7.05 -4.79 -18.59
N ASP A 115 6.49 -3.80 -19.29
CA ASP A 115 7.22 -3.02 -20.30
C ASP A 115 8.35 -2.20 -19.68
N ALA A 116 8.18 -1.74 -18.44
CA ALA A 116 9.19 -0.99 -17.69
C ALA A 116 10.32 -1.86 -17.11
N ILE A 117 10.17 -3.20 -17.07
CA ILE A 117 11.18 -4.10 -16.49
C ILE A 117 12.18 -4.56 -17.56
N PRO A 118 13.47 -4.18 -17.45
CA PRO A 118 14.47 -4.48 -18.48
C PRO A 118 14.83 -5.97 -18.52
N VAL A 119 14.90 -6.62 -17.36
CA VAL A 119 15.31 -8.02 -17.23
C VAL A 119 14.26 -8.78 -16.43
N LYS A 120 13.70 -9.81 -17.06
CA LYS A 120 12.69 -10.70 -16.47
C LYS A 120 13.29 -12.08 -16.30
N THR A 121 13.74 -12.40 -15.09
CA THR A 121 14.26 -13.74 -14.78
C THR A 121 13.11 -14.73 -14.61
N ALA A 122 13.30 -15.97 -15.05
CA ALA A 122 12.35 -17.05 -14.75
C ALA A 122 12.32 -17.30 -13.24
N ILE A 123 11.15 -17.19 -12.63
CA ILE A 123 10.94 -17.38 -11.19
C ILE A 123 9.74 -18.29 -10.95
N LYS A 124 9.85 -19.20 -9.98
CA LYS A 124 8.73 -19.98 -9.46
C LYS A 124 8.55 -19.68 -7.98
N PHE A 125 7.50 -18.95 -7.65
CA PHE A 125 7.12 -18.69 -6.26
C PHE A 125 6.60 -19.97 -5.61
N SER A 126 6.97 -20.23 -4.36
CA SER A 126 6.37 -21.31 -3.57
C SER A 126 4.88 -21.04 -3.37
N LYS A 127 4.51 -19.76 -3.25
CA LYS A 127 3.16 -19.30 -3.02
C LYS A 127 2.97 -17.87 -3.55
N THR A 128 1.79 -17.60 -4.09
CA THR A 128 1.28 -16.23 -4.27
C THR A 128 0.12 -15.97 -3.33
N ILE A 129 0.16 -14.83 -2.65
CA ILE A 129 -0.90 -14.29 -1.80
C ILE A 129 -1.60 -13.18 -2.58
N ILE A 130 -2.87 -13.37 -2.91
CA ILE A 130 -3.69 -12.40 -3.62
C ILE A 130 -4.47 -11.57 -2.61
N LEU A 131 -4.29 -10.25 -2.64
CA LEU A 131 -4.91 -9.34 -1.67
C LEU A 131 -6.14 -8.60 -2.21
N GLU A 132 -6.29 -8.52 -3.52
CA GLU A 132 -7.41 -7.85 -4.18
C GLU A 132 -7.65 -8.47 -5.57
N ILE A 133 -8.73 -8.05 -6.24
CA ILE A 133 -9.04 -8.46 -7.61
C ILE A 133 -7.90 -8.01 -8.55
N MET A 134 -7.60 -8.84 -9.54
CA MET A 134 -6.45 -8.70 -10.44
C MET A 134 -6.93 -8.69 -11.90
N TYR A 135 -6.08 -8.20 -12.80
CA TYR A 135 -6.23 -8.43 -14.24
C TYR A 135 -6.05 -9.91 -14.58
N ASP A 136 -6.75 -10.38 -15.60
CA ASP A 136 -6.70 -11.78 -16.04
C ASP A 136 -5.30 -12.18 -16.51
N GLU A 137 -4.60 -11.30 -17.23
CA GLU A 137 -3.25 -11.54 -17.72
C GLU A 137 -2.25 -11.69 -16.57
N HIS A 138 -2.40 -10.88 -15.53
CA HIS A 138 -1.60 -11.00 -14.32
C HIS A 138 -1.94 -12.30 -13.57
N MET A 139 -3.20 -12.69 -13.51
CA MET A 139 -3.62 -13.97 -12.92
C MET A 139 -3.09 -15.19 -13.68
N ILE A 140 -3.06 -15.15 -15.01
CA ILE A 140 -2.45 -16.18 -15.85
C ILE A 140 -0.97 -16.28 -15.52
N TRP A 141 -0.26 -15.15 -15.45
CA TRP A 141 1.16 -15.14 -15.07
C TRP A 141 1.38 -15.71 -13.66
N ILE A 142 0.53 -15.36 -12.68
CA ILE A 142 0.59 -15.89 -11.31
C ILE A 142 0.42 -17.42 -11.31
N LYS A 143 -0.60 -17.94 -12.02
CA LYS A 143 -0.85 -19.39 -12.15
C LYS A 143 0.33 -20.13 -12.77
N ASN A 144 0.95 -19.53 -13.77
CA ASN A 144 2.11 -20.14 -14.43
C ASN A 144 3.37 -20.07 -13.57
N ASN A 145 3.50 -19.12 -12.64
CA ASN A 145 4.73 -18.86 -11.89
C ASN A 145 4.62 -19.12 -10.38
N SER A 146 3.55 -19.76 -9.90
CA SER A 146 3.36 -20.06 -8.47
C SER A 146 2.95 -21.51 -8.26
N LYS A 147 3.52 -22.18 -7.25
CA LYS A 147 3.09 -23.54 -6.88
C LYS A 147 1.75 -23.55 -6.14
N LYS A 148 1.49 -22.53 -5.32
CA LYS A 148 0.26 -22.35 -4.55
C LYS A 148 -0.27 -20.94 -4.70
N ILE A 149 -1.59 -20.78 -4.65
CA ILE A 149 -2.24 -19.48 -4.68
C ILE A 149 -3.21 -19.43 -3.50
N LYS A 150 -3.17 -18.35 -2.71
CA LYS A 150 -4.11 -18.11 -1.61
C LYS A 150 -4.61 -16.69 -1.69
N GLN A 151 -5.92 -16.51 -1.72
CA GLN A 151 -6.53 -15.20 -1.53
C GLN A 151 -6.64 -14.90 -0.04
N ILE A 152 -6.26 -13.69 0.37
CA ILE A 152 -6.35 -13.23 1.75
C ILE A 152 -6.98 -11.83 1.74
N MET A 153 -8.04 -11.67 2.52
CA MET A 153 -8.54 -10.35 2.88
C MET A 153 -7.80 -9.89 4.13
N LEU A 154 -7.11 -8.75 4.05
CA LEU A 154 -6.48 -8.19 5.25
C LEU A 154 -7.58 -7.75 6.21
N GLN A 155 -7.39 -7.99 7.51
CA GLN A 155 -8.29 -7.53 8.55
C GLN A 155 -7.76 -6.23 9.16
N ASN A 156 -8.68 -5.32 9.47
CA ASN A 156 -8.34 -4.12 10.21
C ASN A 156 -8.31 -4.44 11.70
N LYS A 157 -7.23 -4.04 12.36
CA LYS A 157 -7.22 -4.08 13.83
C LYS A 157 -8.25 -3.05 14.31
N GLN A 158 -9.13 -3.45 15.21
CA GLN A 158 -9.97 -2.48 15.93
C GLN A 158 -9.05 -1.53 16.72
N VAL A 159 -9.15 -0.25 16.38
CA VAL A 159 -8.55 0.84 17.14
C VAL A 159 -9.73 1.58 17.76
N SER A 160 -9.59 1.99 19.02
CA SER A 160 -10.59 2.83 19.68
C SER A 160 -10.88 4.06 18.81
N SER A 161 -12.15 4.29 18.52
CA SER A 161 -12.58 5.46 17.78
C SER A 161 -12.44 6.71 18.63
N ILE A 162 -11.97 7.78 17.99
CA ILE A 162 -11.77 9.08 18.61
C ILE A 162 -12.38 10.12 17.68
N SER A 163 -13.21 11.01 18.21
CA SER A 163 -13.69 12.14 17.43
C SER A 163 -12.59 13.17 17.26
N PHE A 164 -12.43 13.70 16.05
CA PHE A 164 -11.52 14.81 15.81
C PHE A 164 -12.09 16.15 16.30
N HIS A 165 -13.42 16.30 16.23
CA HIS A 165 -14.13 17.54 16.54
C HIS A 165 -15.49 17.21 17.17
N ASP A 166 -15.98 18.08 18.06
CA ASP A 166 -17.30 17.92 18.69
C ASP A 166 -18.50 18.14 17.73
N LYS A 167 -18.21 18.54 16.49
CA LYS A 167 -19.19 18.82 15.43
C LYS A 167 -18.94 17.89 14.26
N PRO A 168 -19.94 17.65 13.40
CA PRO A 168 -19.73 16.90 12.16
C PRO A 168 -18.58 17.49 11.35
N TYR A 169 -17.68 16.61 10.89
CA TYR A 169 -16.53 17.00 10.08
C TYR A 169 -16.36 16.06 8.90
N ILE A 170 -15.75 16.59 7.85
CA ILE A 170 -15.33 15.80 6.69
C ILE A 170 -13.89 15.37 6.90
N LEU A 171 -13.62 14.11 6.66
CA LEU A 171 -12.30 13.56 6.72
C LEU A 171 -11.73 13.44 5.31
N ILE A 172 -10.50 13.89 5.11
CA ILE A 172 -9.77 13.78 3.85
C ILE A 172 -8.45 13.07 4.13
N VAL A 173 -8.22 11.91 3.49
CA VAL A 173 -7.04 11.09 3.77
C VAL A 173 -6.30 10.75 2.48
N HIS A 174 -5.12 11.35 2.31
CA HIS A 174 -4.21 10.96 1.24
C HIS A 174 -2.75 11.24 1.58
N SER A 175 -1.92 10.21 1.47
CA SER A 175 -0.55 10.26 1.99
C SER A 175 0.42 11.06 1.13
N GLY A 176 0.31 11.07 -0.21
CA GLY A 176 1.38 11.62 -1.05
C GLY A 176 0.94 12.19 -2.39
N GLY A 177 1.82 13.01 -2.98
CA GLY A 177 1.55 13.77 -4.20
C GLY A 177 0.78 15.05 -3.89
N LYS A 178 1.45 16.21 -3.94
CA LYS A 178 0.83 17.50 -3.61
C LYS A 178 -0.44 17.75 -4.44
N GLU A 179 -0.33 17.54 -5.75
CA GLU A 179 -1.46 17.68 -6.67
C GLU A 179 -2.61 16.73 -6.36
N ASP A 180 -2.30 15.51 -5.94
CA ASP A 180 -3.30 14.50 -5.65
C ASP A 180 -4.07 14.82 -4.37
N VAL A 181 -3.38 15.28 -3.33
CA VAL A 181 -4.02 15.78 -2.11
C VAL A 181 -4.90 16.98 -2.44
N LEU A 182 -4.39 17.94 -3.23
CA LEU A 182 -5.16 19.11 -3.65
C LEU A 182 -6.39 18.74 -4.47
N LYS A 183 -6.31 17.77 -5.39
CA LYS A 183 -7.48 17.27 -6.15
C LYS A 183 -8.58 16.75 -5.23
N ILE A 184 -8.21 15.97 -4.22
CA ILE A 184 -9.18 15.42 -3.26
C ILE A 184 -9.76 16.53 -2.38
N CYS A 185 -8.93 17.46 -1.91
CA CYS A 185 -9.39 18.61 -1.12
C CYS A 185 -10.35 19.49 -1.92
N ASN A 186 -10.00 19.83 -3.16
CA ASN A 186 -10.86 20.61 -4.05
C ASN A 186 -12.21 19.94 -4.29
N ARG A 187 -12.22 18.61 -4.43
CA ARG A 187 -13.48 17.87 -4.57
C ARG A 187 -14.35 18.00 -3.31
N ALA A 188 -13.78 17.80 -2.12
CA ALA A 188 -14.51 17.97 -0.87
C ALA A 188 -15.00 19.41 -0.66
N SER A 189 -14.15 20.41 -0.91
CA SER A 189 -14.50 21.84 -0.86
C SER A 189 -15.69 22.17 -1.76
N ASN A 190 -15.71 21.60 -2.98
CA ASN A 190 -16.81 21.79 -3.93
C ASN A 190 -18.10 21.09 -3.49
N ASP A 191 -18.03 19.83 -3.03
CA ASP A 191 -19.22 19.11 -2.56
C ASP A 191 -19.89 19.82 -1.37
N TYR A 192 -19.11 20.56 -0.58
CA TYR A 192 -19.55 21.27 0.63
C TYR A 192 -19.51 22.80 0.50
N HIS A 193 -19.51 23.37 -0.71
CA HIS A 193 -19.40 24.83 -0.91
C HIS A 193 -20.50 25.65 -0.21
N ASN A 194 -21.71 25.09 -0.07
CA ASN A 194 -22.86 25.73 0.60
C ASN A 194 -22.94 25.47 2.12
N LYS A 195 -21.93 24.81 2.71
CA LYS A 195 -21.88 24.48 4.14
C LYS A 195 -20.61 25.06 4.77
N PRO A 196 -20.55 26.39 5.00
CA PRO A 196 -19.35 27.06 5.51
C PRO A 196 -18.97 26.65 6.94
N GLU A 197 -19.90 26.11 7.71
CA GLU A 197 -19.73 25.68 9.10
C GLU A 197 -19.03 24.32 9.25
N ILE A 198 -18.97 23.52 8.19
CA ILE A 198 -18.38 22.18 8.22
C ILE A 198 -16.86 22.26 8.08
N VAL A 199 -16.17 21.73 9.08
CA VAL A 199 -14.71 21.62 9.11
C VAL A 199 -14.26 20.41 8.27
N MET A 200 -13.17 20.57 7.53
CA MET A 200 -12.56 19.51 6.74
C MET A 200 -11.16 19.19 7.29
N VAL A 201 -10.97 17.98 7.80
CA VAL A 201 -9.72 17.54 8.42
C VAL A 201 -8.92 16.75 7.41
N VAL A 202 -7.75 17.24 7.04
CA VAL A 202 -6.88 16.64 6.02
C VAL A 202 -5.69 15.95 6.67
N PHE A 203 -5.59 14.63 6.51
CA PHE A 203 -4.42 13.85 6.90
C PHE A 203 -3.53 13.53 5.70
N THR A 204 -2.29 14.03 5.73
CA THR A 204 -1.32 13.87 4.62
C THR A 204 0.13 13.74 5.09
N GLN A 205 1.06 13.52 4.16
CA GLN A 205 2.52 13.51 4.40
C GLN A 205 3.25 14.56 3.57
N VAL A 206 2.54 15.34 2.76
CA VAL A 206 3.12 16.37 1.89
C VAL A 206 2.72 17.76 2.35
N ASP A 207 3.65 18.70 2.18
CA ASP A 207 3.38 20.12 2.39
C ASP A 207 2.54 20.68 1.25
N ILE A 208 1.34 21.12 1.60
CA ILE A 208 0.37 21.73 0.70
C ILE A 208 -0.13 23.05 1.29
N ASN A 209 -0.47 23.99 0.43
CA ASN A 209 -1.11 25.23 0.80
C ASN A 209 -2.52 25.24 0.24
N ILE A 210 -3.53 25.39 1.10
CA ILE A 210 -4.93 25.45 0.73
C ILE A 210 -5.53 26.74 1.27
N LYS A 211 -6.24 27.48 0.42
CA LYS A 211 -6.84 28.78 0.77
C LYS A 211 -8.18 28.68 1.51
N ASP A 212 -8.80 27.51 1.50
CA ASP A 212 -10.08 27.27 2.17
C ASP A 212 -9.87 27.25 3.68
N SER A 213 -10.43 28.24 4.38
CA SER A 213 -10.27 28.42 5.83
C SER A 213 -10.92 27.32 6.67
N ARG A 214 -11.75 26.46 6.06
CA ARG A 214 -12.38 25.32 6.72
C ARG A 214 -11.46 24.11 6.84
N ILE A 215 -10.32 24.13 6.13
CA ILE A 215 -9.40 22.99 6.07
C ILE A 215 -8.38 23.05 7.22
N LEU A 216 -8.38 22.00 8.03
CA LEU A 216 -7.38 21.74 9.07
C LEU A 216 -6.40 20.68 8.59
N LEU A 217 -5.14 21.07 8.39
CA LEU A 217 -4.10 20.19 7.86
C LEU A 217 -3.32 19.50 8.98
N HIS A 218 -3.28 18.17 8.94
CA HIS A 218 -2.50 17.33 9.85
C HIS A 218 -1.50 16.49 9.06
N LYS A 219 -0.23 16.67 9.39
CA LYS A 219 0.87 15.91 8.79
C LYS A 219 1.24 14.71 9.64
N ASP A 220 1.58 13.60 8.98
CA ASP A 220 2.27 12.46 9.60
C ASP A 220 1.54 11.85 10.81
N ILE A 221 0.20 11.86 10.76
CA ILE A 221 -0.64 11.17 11.75
C ILE A 221 -0.89 9.73 11.29
N TYR A 222 -0.62 8.78 12.18
CA TYR A 222 -0.82 7.36 11.95
C TYR A 222 -1.11 6.63 13.27
N PRO A 223 -2.10 5.73 13.33
CA PRO A 223 -3.06 5.39 12.26
C PRO A 223 -4.18 6.44 12.13
N VAL A 224 -4.65 6.67 10.90
CA VAL A 224 -5.79 7.59 10.64
C VAL A 224 -7.14 6.91 10.89
N SER A 225 -7.17 5.57 10.89
CA SER A 225 -8.40 4.79 11.01
C SER A 225 -9.21 5.05 12.29
N GLN A 226 -8.57 5.57 13.35
CA GLN A 226 -9.25 5.95 14.59
C GLN A 226 -10.28 7.08 14.41
N TYR A 227 -10.20 7.85 13.33
CA TYR A 227 -11.09 8.99 13.07
C TYR A 227 -12.24 8.67 12.09
N PHE A 228 -12.33 7.44 11.58
CA PHE A 228 -13.30 7.08 10.55
C PHE A 228 -14.74 7.03 11.08
N GLU A 229 -14.93 6.53 12.30
CA GLU A 229 -16.27 6.34 12.86
C GLU A 229 -17.07 7.64 12.99
N HIS A 230 -16.43 8.72 13.44
CA HIS A 230 -17.12 10.00 13.71
C HIS A 230 -17.18 10.95 12.51
N ALA A 231 -16.48 10.68 11.42
CA ALA A 231 -16.53 11.51 10.22
C ALA A 231 -17.91 11.41 9.53
N GLU A 232 -18.44 12.53 9.03
CA GLU A 232 -19.70 12.56 8.26
C GLU A 232 -19.49 12.01 6.85
N LYS A 233 -18.40 12.42 6.18
CA LYS A 233 -17.89 11.80 4.95
C LYS A 233 -16.38 11.64 5.02
N ILE A 234 -15.89 10.66 4.27
CA ILE A 234 -14.47 10.31 4.20
C ILE A 234 -14.06 10.34 2.73
N TYR A 235 -13.18 11.27 2.36
CA TYR A 235 -12.64 11.42 1.02
C TYR A 235 -11.25 10.79 0.95
N THR A 236 -11.06 9.84 0.04
CA THR A 236 -9.74 9.22 -0.18
C THR A 236 -9.45 9.01 -1.66
N ALA A 237 -8.19 8.76 -1.97
CA ALA A 237 -7.83 8.12 -3.23
C ALA A 237 -8.22 6.64 -3.22
N ALA A 238 -8.40 6.02 -4.39
CA ALA A 238 -8.68 4.59 -4.47
C ALA A 238 -7.41 3.72 -4.26
N GLY A 239 -6.57 4.03 -3.28
CA GLY A 239 -5.42 3.20 -2.91
C GLY A 239 -5.84 1.93 -2.16
N PHE A 240 -5.05 0.86 -2.25
CA PHE A 240 -5.37 -0.44 -1.64
C PHE A 240 -5.79 -0.35 -0.16
N ASN A 241 -4.97 0.30 0.69
CA ASN A 241 -5.28 0.39 2.12
C ASN A 241 -6.57 1.18 2.38
N SER A 242 -6.78 2.32 1.71
CA SER A 242 -8.00 3.12 1.93
C SER A 242 -9.25 2.35 1.56
N ILE A 243 -9.24 1.65 0.42
CA ILE A 243 -10.38 0.83 -0.02
C ILE A 243 -10.65 -0.32 0.96
N GLN A 244 -9.61 -1.00 1.43
CA GLN A 244 -9.75 -2.11 2.36
C GLN A 244 -10.11 -1.66 3.79
N GLU A 245 -9.59 -0.52 4.25
CA GLU A 245 -9.85 -0.01 5.60
C GLU A 245 -11.26 0.56 5.76
N LEU A 246 -11.83 1.10 4.69
CA LEU A 246 -13.11 1.79 4.70
C LEU A 246 -14.28 0.95 4.17
N GLN A 247 -14.12 -0.36 4.06
CA GLN A 247 -15.20 -1.27 3.61
C GLN A 247 -16.46 -1.14 4.47
N SER A 248 -16.30 -1.00 5.80
CA SER A 248 -17.42 -0.82 6.74
C SER A 248 -18.04 0.59 6.72
N TYR A 249 -17.52 1.51 5.92
CA TYR A 249 -17.96 2.90 5.84
C TYR A 249 -18.33 3.29 4.39
N ASN A 250 -18.81 2.32 3.60
CA ASN A 250 -19.15 2.50 2.19
C ASN A 250 -20.13 3.66 1.95
N ASP A 251 -21.13 3.80 2.81
CA ASP A 251 -22.18 4.83 2.78
C ASP A 251 -21.63 6.27 2.90
N LYS A 252 -20.49 6.42 3.56
CA LYS A 252 -19.84 7.72 3.78
C LYS A 252 -18.46 7.88 3.13
N HIS A 253 -17.97 6.86 2.43
CA HIS A 253 -16.68 6.91 1.76
C HIS A 253 -16.81 7.40 0.31
N VAL A 254 -16.33 8.62 0.06
CA VAL A 254 -16.18 9.17 -1.28
C VAL A 254 -14.78 8.84 -1.81
N VAL A 255 -14.73 8.11 -2.92
CA VAL A 255 -13.48 7.65 -3.54
C VAL A 255 -13.17 8.48 -4.77
N ILE A 256 -11.93 8.94 -4.87
CA ILE A 256 -11.43 9.69 -6.02
C ILE A 256 -10.24 8.91 -6.60
N PRO A 257 -10.45 8.03 -7.59
CA PRO A 257 -9.34 7.30 -8.19
C PRO A 257 -8.35 8.27 -8.87
N LEU A 258 -7.06 8.03 -8.66
CA LEU A 258 -5.98 8.85 -9.19
C LEU A 258 -5.17 8.08 -10.24
N ASN A 259 -4.71 8.77 -11.27
CA ASN A 259 -3.83 8.15 -12.26
C ASN A 259 -2.41 7.99 -11.70
N LYS A 260 -2.04 6.77 -11.30
CA LYS A 260 -0.69 6.42 -10.88
C LYS A 260 0.03 5.61 -11.96
N LEU A 261 1.36 5.62 -11.90
CA LEU A 261 2.20 4.91 -12.88
C LEU A 261 1.91 3.40 -12.91
N TYR A 262 1.86 2.78 -11.73
CA TYR A 262 1.73 1.32 -11.59
C TYR A 262 0.46 0.89 -10.85
N ASP A 263 -0.02 1.68 -9.88
CA ASP A 263 -1.24 1.36 -9.12
C ASP A 263 -2.48 1.71 -9.95
N ASP A 264 -3.29 0.71 -10.32
CA ASP A 264 -4.55 0.99 -11.04
C ASP A 264 -5.71 1.26 -10.07
N GLN A 265 -5.84 2.53 -9.71
CA GLN A 265 -6.89 3.00 -8.81
C GLN A 265 -8.28 3.01 -9.45
N PHE A 266 -8.36 3.22 -10.77
CA PHE A 266 -9.63 3.20 -11.50
C PHE A 266 -10.18 1.78 -11.56
N PHE A 267 -9.35 0.79 -11.93
CA PHE A 267 -9.73 -0.61 -11.92
C PHE A 267 -10.21 -1.06 -10.54
N ARG A 268 -9.50 -0.68 -9.47
CA ARG A 268 -9.90 -1.00 -8.10
C ARG A 268 -11.26 -0.41 -7.75
N TYR A 269 -11.50 0.84 -8.11
CA TYR A 269 -12.75 1.54 -7.84
C TYR A 269 -13.93 0.89 -8.58
N GLU A 270 -13.80 0.62 -9.88
CA GLU A 270 -14.84 -0.02 -10.68
C GLU A 270 -15.22 -1.40 -10.13
N ASN A 271 -14.23 -2.19 -9.71
CA ASN A 271 -14.50 -3.51 -9.12
C ASN A 271 -15.14 -3.43 -7.73
N ARG A 272 -14.86 -2.40 -6.94
CA ARG A 272 -15.58 -2.15 -5.69
C ARG A 272 -17.06 -1.89 -5.97
N LEU A 273 -17.38 -1.01 -6.92
CA LEU A 273 -18.77 -0.69 -7.26
C LEU A 273 -19.56 -1.91 -7.74
N LYS A 274 -18.91 -2.82 -8.48
CA LYS A 274 -19.54 -4.08 -8.91
C LYS A 274 -19.89 -4.97 -7.72
N ASN A 275 -19.00 -5.08 -6.73
CA ASN A 275 -19.25 -5.89 -5.53
C ASN A 275 -20.36 -5.29 -4.65
N ASP A 276 -20.40 -3.96 -4.51
CA ASP A 276 -21.44 -3.28 -3.72
C ASP A 276 -22.84 -3.42 -4.35
N ARG A 277 -22.95 -3.62 -5.67
CA ARG A 277 -24.23 -3.87 -6.37
C ARG A 277 -24.73 -5.31 -6.24
N LEU A 278 -23.88 -6.23 -5.79
CA LEU A 278 -24.18 -7.66 -5.66
C LEU A 278 -24.56 -8.05 -4.22
N GLN A 279 -24.51 -7.10 -3.27
CA GLN A 279 -24.90 -7.25 -1.87
C GLN A 279 -26.26 -6.57 -1.62
#